data_AF-A0A1Y3QLY4-F1
#
_entry.id   AF-A0A1Y3QLY4-F1
#
_cell.length_a   1.000
_cell.length_b   1.000
_cell.length_c   1.000
_cell.angle_alpha   90.00
_cell.angle_beta   90.00
_cell.angle_gamma   90.00
#
_symmetry.space_group_name_H-M   'P 1'
#
loop_
_entity.id
_entity.type
_entity.pdbx_description
1 polymer ?
#
loop_
_entity_poly.entity_id
_entity_poly.type
_entity_poly.pdbx_seq_one_letter_code
_entity_poly.pdbx_strand_id
1 'polypeptide(L)'
;MIIVRCAFPDFHHFAGKEKTEDMKRAGKRKLPVLCVAMLLAVSVVQAPVFAGEFPDSAAVAGPEPIVITPEQVEQALAHGAPGEEKTVRLAVRADADAEHLLVRLNAAQILAIYDDHPRNLVVLETPLGVFASFLNGDAFRQLAEELDVAVENIWVEAAVRTTGPDEREQIRRAAEEQGMTLLAEPVAVKIEAWVNGEFFTNEGFDAFFTQWLPSETALDRVFSTAMGFNPKNGRFWAKTTVSSVHGDRQMVTMTVCGCVHYYFVVTNVKTFSDVLDAPYREAVHRMAAHGIIKGTGDGAFRPDRLLTRAELAAMAARFYAMEEEGDAELAAEAFDDVDADDWFAGYAGALYRTGILEGGRFNPNGHVTADEIYAAFLSNEIVQSMFPFVGERIPAGGPYATRAEAVTIFDQMLKAYELFTERVQQRILQGWDHERSESRTNE
;
A
#
# COMPACT_ATOMS: atom_id res chain seq x y z
N MET A 1 -9.31 12.81 -25.88
CA MET A 1 -7.86 12.64 -25.61
C MET A 1 -7.33 13.95 -25.04
N ILE A 2 -7.53 14.15 -23.73
CA ILE A 2 -6.99 15.27 -22.97
C ILE A 2 -6.17 14.63 -21.85
N ILE A 3 -4.85 14.80 -21.90
CA ILE A 3 -3.93 14.36 -20.84
C ILE A 3 -3.91 15.48 -19.80
N VAL A 4 -4.47 15.24 -18.61
CA VAL A 4 -4.39 16.17 -17.49
C VAL A 4 -3.12 15.86 -16.69
N ARG A 5 -2.13 16.75 -16.81
CA ARG A 5 -0.93 16.78 -15.95
C ARG A 5 -1.30 17.48 -14.64
N CYS A 6 -1.22 16.78 -13.52
CA CYS A 6 -1.04 17.41 -12.21
C CYS A 6 0.47 17.48 -11.92
N ALA A 7 0.93 18.67 -11.54
CA ALA A 7 2.32 18.97 -11.24
C ALA A 7 2.56 18.88 -9.73
N PHE A 8 3.55 18.08 -9.32
CA PHE A 8 4.17 18.15 -8.00
C PHE A 8 5.27 19.24 -7.98
N PRO A 9 5.63 19.79 -6.81
CA PRO A 9 6.89 20.50 -6.61
C PRO A 9 8.07 19.54 -6.76
N ASP A 10 8.85 19.74 -7.81
CA ASP A 10 10.24 19.31 -8.08
C ASP A 10 10.82 18.12 -7.28
N PHE A 11 10.64 16.91 -7.82
CA PHE A 11 11.64 15.83 -7.77
C PHE A 11 12.60 15.90 -8.98
N HIS A 12 12.95 17.11 -9.43
CA HIS A 12 13.87 17.33 -10.55
C HIS A 12 15.21 17.90 -10.08
N HIS A 13 16.24 17.05 -10.11
CA HIS A 13 17.59 17.49 -10.44
C HIS A 13 18.24 16.50 -11.40
N PHE A 14 17.86 16.59 -12.68
CA PHE A 14 18.77 16.40 -13.79
C PHE A 14 18.38 17.38 -14.91
N ALA A 15 19.33 18.27 -15.22
CA ALA A 15 19.40 19.21 -16.34
C ALA A 15 18.54 20.51 -16.33
N GLY A 16 19.24 21.64 -16.13
CA GLY A 16 18.98 22.89 -16.88
C GLY A 16 18.10 23.94 -16.21
N LYS A 17 18.70 25.11 -15.90
CA LYS A 17 18.05 26.30 -15.33
C LYS A 17 17.01 26.94 -16.25
N GLU A 18 16.13 27.72 -15.61
CA GLU A 18 15.21 28.76 -16.13
C GLU A 18 13.78 28.32 -16.48
N LYS A 19 12.82 28.65 -15.59
CA LYS A 19 11.57 29.37 -15.92
C LYS A 19 10.66 29.53 -14.68
N THR A 20 10.71 30.68 -14.03
CA THR A 20 9.83 31.02 -12.88
C THR A 20 9.09 32.36 -13.02
N GLU A 21 9.02 32.96 -14.21
CA GLU A 21 8.36 34.28 -14.38
C GLU A 21 7.00 34.28 -15.11
N ASP A 22 6.59 33.22 -15.82
CA ASP A 22 5.37 33.26 -16.64
C ASP A 22 4.04 32.95 -15.90
N MET A 23 4.08 32.52 -14.63
CA MET A 23 2.85 32.14 -13.90
C MET A 23 2.04 33.30 -13.31
N LYS A 24 2.54 34.55 -13.34
CA LYS A 24 1.86 35.70 -12.69
C LYS A 24 0.80 36.42 -13.53
N ARG A 25 0.48 35.98 -14.77
CA ARG A 25 -0.38 36.76 -15.69
C ARG A 25 -1.70 36.14 -16.16
N ALA A 26 -2.10 34.95 -15.73
CA ALA A 26 -3.39 34.38 -16.11
C ALA A 26 -4.41 34.41 -14.96
N GLY A 27 -5.39 35.30 -15.05
CA GLY A 27 -6.44 35.49 -14.06
C GLY A 27 -7.51 34.39 -14.03
N LYS A 28 -7.92 34.05 -12.79
CA LYS A 28 -9.22 33.49 -12.37
C LYS A 28 -9.90 32.51 -13.34
N ARG A 29 -9.55 31.21 -13.23
CA ARG A 29 -10.49 30.08 -13.32
C ARG A 29 -10.10 29.07 -12.24
N LYS A 30 -11.09 28.63 -11.46
CA LYS A 30 -10.93 27.64 -10.38
C LYS A 30 -10.32 26.36 -10.97
N LEU A 31 -9.07 26.06 -10.61
CA LEU A 31 -8.46 24.73 -10.70
C LEU A 31 -8.72 24.04 -9.35
N PRO A 32 -9.26 22.81 -9.30
CA PRO A 32 -9.23 22.05 -8.08
C PRO A 32 -7.83 21.45 -7.93
N VAL A 33 -7.15 21.85 -6.86
CA VAL A 33 -6.00 21.17 -6.27
C VAL A 33 -6.57 19.87 -5.68
N LEU A 34 -6.59 18.80 -6.47
CA LEU A 34 -7.19 17.50 -6.12
C LEU A 34 -6.17 16.35 -6.23
N CYS A 35 -4.87 16.64 -6.16
CA CYS A 35 -3.80 15.66 -6.38
C CYS A 35 -2.80 15.57 -5.22
N VAL A 36 -3.20 15.93 -4.00
CA VAL A 36 -2.42 15.61 -2.78
C VAL A 36 -3.34 15.21 -1.60
N ALA A 37 -4.65 15.41 -1.73
CA ALA A 37 -5.67 15.02 -0.75
C ALA A 37 -6.41 13.70 -1.11
N MET A 38 -5.97 12.94 -2.13
CA MET A 38 -6.70 11.75 -2.60
C MET A 38 -6.47 10.47 -1.77
N LEU A 39 -6.34 10.64 -0.45
CA LEU A 39 -6.65 9.61 0.56
C LEU A 39 -7.44 10.16 1.76
N LEU A 40 -7.77 11.46 1.77
CA LEU A 40 -8.66 12.10 2.76
C LEU A 40 -9.50 13.16 2.02
N ALA A 41 -10.71 12.77 1.60
CA ALA A 41 -11.87 13.61 1.23
C ALA A 41 -12.62 13.11 -0.02
N VAL A 42 -13.18 11.89 0.02
CA VAL A 42 -14.46 11.60 -0.66
C VAL A 42 -15.27 10.65 0.22
N SER A 43 -15.95 11.20 1.24
CA SER A 43 -17.27 10.79 1.74
C SER A 43 -17.64 11.57 3.01
N VAL A 44 -17.80 12.90 2.92
CA VAL A 44 -18.71 13.62 3.84
C VAL A 44 -20.07 13.66 3.16
N VAL A 45 -20.67 12.49 2.99
CA VAL A 45 -22.11 12.31 2.79
C VAL A 45 -22.50 11.27 3.82
N GLN A 46 -23.49 11.62 4.64
CA GLN A 46 -24.04 10.85 5.74
C GLN A 46 -24.15 9.35 5.44
N ALA A 47 -23.08 8.60 5.68
CA ALA A 47 -23.11 7.16 5.85
C ALA A 47 -23.20 6.92 7.36
N PRO A 48 -24.06 6.00 7.84
CA PRO A 48 -24.11 5.68 9.25
C PRO A 48 -22.71 5.24 9.69
N VAL A 49 -22.30 5.76 10.84
CA VAL A 49 -21.10 5.36 11.58
C VAL A 49 -20.99 3.84 11.56
N PHE A 50 -20.16 3.30 10.67
CA PHE A 50 -19.85 1.88 10.66
C PHE A 50 -18.71 1.66 11.65
N ALA A 51 -19.11 1.55 12.91
CA ALA A 51 -18.34 0.91 13.96
C ALA A 51 -18.04 -0.53 13.53
N GLY A 52 -16.92 -0.72 12.85
CA GLY A 52 -16.32 -2.02 12.60
C GLY A 52 -15.47 -2.41 13.80
N GLU A 53 -16.12 -2.86 14.86
CA GLU A 53 -15.54 -3.42 16.07
C GLU A 53 -14.41 -4.44 15.75
N PHE A 54 -13.17 -4.11 16.14
CA PHE A 54 -12.44 -5.01 17.06
C PHE A 54 -13.45 -5.37 18.16
N PRO A 55 -13.55 -6.62 18.65
CA PRO A 55 -14.45 -6.92 19.75
C PRO A 55 -14.28 -5.84 20.82
N ASP A 56 -15.30 -5.00 20.90
CA ASP A 56 -15.37 -3.77 21.68
C ASP A 56 -14.12 -2.85 21.69
N SER A 57 -14.22 -1.72 20.99
CA SER A 57 -13.62 -0.46 21.47
C SER A 57 -14.29 0.06 22.76
N ALA A 58 -15.26 -0.68 23.33
CA ALA A 58 -15.69 -0.49 24.70
C ALA A 58 -14.59 -0.98 25.65
N ALA A 59 -13.69 -0.09 26.06
CA ALA A 59 -12.92 -0.20 27.29
C ALA A 59 -12.39 -1.61 27.61
N VAL A 60 -11.86 -2.34 26.61
CA VAL A 60 -11.00 -3.46 26.90
C VAL A 60 -9.81 -2.84 27.61
N ALA A 61 -9.48 -3.33 28.80
CA ALA A 61 -8.21 -3.08 29.44
C ALA A 61 -7.11 -3.61 28.50
N GLY A 62 -6.80 -2.85 27.45
CA GLY A 62 -5.64 -3.03 26.62
C GLY A 62 -4.41 -2.50 27.36
N PRO A 63 -3.20 -2.88 26.92
CA PRO A 63 -1.99 -2.27 27.45
C PRO A 63 -2.10 -0.75 27.35
N GLU A 64 -1.59 -0.03 28.34
CA GLU A 64 -1.53 1.43 28.26
C GLU A 64 -0.78 1.82 26.98
N PRO A 65 -1.32 2.76 26.18
CA PRO A 65 -0.65 3.18 24.96
C PRO A 65 0.72 3.76 25.29
N ILE A 66 1.73 3.37 24.52
CA ILE A 66 3.03 4.03 24.58
C ILE A 66 2.91 5.33 23.79
N VAL A 67 2.83 6.43 24.52
CA VAL A 67 2.73 7.77 23.97
C VAL A 67 4.14 8.28 23.69
N ILE A 68 4.44 8.57 22.42
CA ILE A 68 5.69 9.23 22.05
C ILE A 68 5.70 10.63 22.66
N THR A 69 6.75 11.00 23.39
CA THR A 69 6.87 12.33 24.00
C THR A 69 7.57 13.34 23.08
N PRO A 70 7.35 14.66 23.27
CA PRO A 70 8.10 15.67 22.55
C PRO A 70 9.62 15.54 22.69
N GLU A 71 10.11 15.15 23.88
CA GLU A 71 11.55 14.93 24.12
C GLU A 71 12.09 13.75 23.31
N GLN A 72 11.31 12.68 23.13
CA GLN A 72 11.72 11.55 22.28
C GLN A 72 11.84 11.99 20.81
N VAL A 73 10.93 12.86 20.35
CA VAL A 73 11.02 13.44 19.00
C VAL A 73 12.25 14.33 18.88
N GLU A 74 12.50 15.21 19.84
CA GLU A 74 13.69 16.08 19.86
C GLU A 74 14.99 15.26 19.84
N GLN A 75 15.08 14.20 20.65
CA GLN A 75 16.21 13.28 20.66
C GLN A 75 16.39 12.58 19.30
N ALA A 76 15.31 12.07 18.70
CA ALA A 76 15.37 11.43 17.39
C ALA A 76 15.73 12.44 16.27
N LEU A 77 15.45 13.72 16.47
CA LEU A 77 15.79 14.80 15.57
C LEU A 77 17.22 15.34 15.76
N ALA A 78 17.95 14.98 16.82
CA ALA A 78 19.25 15.56 17.14
C ALA A 78 20.36 15.34 16.08
N HIS A 79 20.16 14.45 15.11
CA HIS A 79 21.17 14.09 14.10
C HIS A 79 20.67 14.29 12.67
N GLY A 80 21.22 15.23 11.90
CA GLY A 80 20.94 15.41 10.46
C GLY A 80 20.58 16.85 10.07
N ALA A 81 20.87 17.24 8.84
CA ALA A 81 20.60 18.59 8.33
C ALA A 81 19.12 18.77 7.90
N PRO A 82 18.53 19.97 8.08
CA PRO A 82 17.18 20.26 7.61
C PRO A 82 17.01 20.03 6.09
N GLY A 83 15.84 19.55 5.67
CA GLY A 83 15.47 19.31 4.27
C GLY A 83 16.04 18.03 3.65
N GLU A 84 16.95 17.33 4.32
CA GLU A 84 17.45 16.03 3.88
C GLU A 84 16.53 14.89 4.31
N GLU A 85 16.53 13.83 3.50
CA GLU A 85 15.83 12.59 3.81
C GLU A 85 16.48 11.91 5.02
N LYS A 86 15.73 11.80 6.12
CA LYS A 86 16.24 11.36 7.42
C LYS A 86 15.42 10.19 7.94
N THR A 87 16.09 9.17 8.45
CA THR A 87 15.45 8.09 9.20
C THR A 87 15.33 8.51 10.65
N VAL A 88 14.11 8.82 11.09
CA VAL A 88 13.79 9.23 12.46
C VAL A 88 13.38 7.97 13.22
N ARG A 89 14.22 7.52 14.14
CA ARG A 89 13.94 6.32 14.93
C ARG A 89 13.28 6.70 16.24
N LEU A 90 12.07 6.20 16.43
CA LEU A 90 11.36 6.28 17.69
C LEU A 90 11.32 4.86 18.25
N ALA A 91 12.32 4.54 19.07
CA ALA A 91 12.38 3.25 19.73
C ALA A 91 11.26 3.16 20.77
N VAL A 92 10.33 2.22 20.55
CA VAL A 92 9.23 1.95 21.47
C VAL A 92 9.64 0.78 22.35
N ARG A 93 9.81 1.03 23.64
CA ARG A 93 10.16 -0.03 24.60
C ARG A 93 8.88 -0.69 25.09
N ALA A 94 8.58 -1.86 24.54
CA ALA A 94 7.65 -2.81 25.12
C ALA A 94 8.42 -3.96 25.78
N ASP A 95 7.75 -4.72 26.65
CA ASP A 95 8.30 -5.97 27.17
C ASP A 95 8.62 -6.93 26.02
N ALA A 96 9.66 -7.74 26.16
CA ALA A 96 10.15 -8.59 25.07
C ALA A 96 9.12 -9.65 24.61
N ASP A 97 8.14 -9.97 25.46
CA ASP A 97 7.03 -10.90 25.24
C ASP A 97 5.69 -10.19 24.97
N ALA A 98 5.70 -8.89 24.70
CA ALA A 98 4.47 -8.15 24.43
C ALA A 98 3.74 -8.69 23.18
N GLU A 99 2.56 -9.27 23.41
CA GLU A 99 1.66 -9.78 22.37
C GLU A 99 0.80 -8.69 21.73
N HIS A 100 0.75 -7.51 22.34
CA HIS A 100 0.02 -6.34 21.83
C HIS A 100 0.81 -5.08 22.13
N LEU A 101 0.97 -4.25 21.12
CA LEU A 101 1.55 -2.92 21.20
C LEU A 101 0.59 -1.89 20.64
N LEU A 102 0.44 -0.77 21.34
CA LEU A 102 -0.30 0.41 20.89
C LEU A 102 0.60 1.64 21.05
N VAL A 103 0.96 2.29 19.95
CA VAL A 103 1.82 3.47 19.92
C VAL A 103 1.01 4.68 19.49
N ARG A 104 1.14 5.81 20.19
CA ARG A 104 0.44 7.06 19.88
C ARG A 104 1.42 8.18 19.54
N LEU A 105 1.13 8.89 18.46
CA LEU A 105 1.87 10.06 17.99
C LEU A 105 0.91 11.22 17.76
N ASN A 106 1.19 12.38 18.35
CA ASN A 106 0.35 13.58 18.20
C ASN A 106 0.65 14.31 16.89
N ALA A 107 -0.34 14.91 16.25
CA ALA A 107 -0.09 15.61 14.98
C ALA A 107 0.88 16.80 15.12
N ALA A 108 0.96 17.47 16.28
CA ALA A 108 1.99 18.50 16.50
C ALA A 108 3.41 17.92 16.46
N GLN A 109 3.61 16.69 16.94
CA GLN A 109 4.90 15.97 16.85
C GLN A 109 5.21 15.54 15.42
N ILE A 110 4.18 15.10 14.68
CA ILE A 110 4.29 14.78 13.26
C ILE A 110 4.73 16.02 12.47
N LEU A 111 4.12 17.17 12.75
CA LEU A 111 4.47 18.44 12.12
C LEU A 111 5.90 18.87 12.45
N ALA A 112 6.34 18.71 13.69
CA ALA A 112 7.73 19.00 14.07
C ALA A 112 8.74 18.16 13.26
N ILE A 113 8.45 16.87 13.04
CA ILE A 113 9.29 16.01 12.20
C ILE A 113 9.22 16.45 10.72
N TYR A 114 8.01 16.71 10.21
CA TYR A 114 7.77 17.00 8.81
C TYR A 114 8.33 18.36 8.37
N ASP A 115 8.26 19.38 9.21
CA ASP A 115 8.67 20.74 8.86
C ASP A 115 10.18 20.87 8.67
N ASP A 116 10.96 20.19 9.53
CA ASP A 116 12.42 20.15 9.38
C ASP A 116 12.86 19.08 8.37
N HIS A 117 12.11 17.97 8.26
CA HIS A 117 12.43 16.82 7.42
C HIS A 117 11.20 16.33 6.63
N PRO A 118 10.79 17.02 5.55
CA PRO A 118 9.64 16.63 4.74
C PRO A 118 9.84 15.29 4.01
N ARG A 119 11.08 14.79 3.97
CA ARG A 119 11.45 13.45 3.48
C ARG A 119 11.81 12.52 4.65
N ASN A 120 10.98 12.51 5.69
CA ASN A 120 11.23 11.66 6.86
C ASN A 120 10.89 10.19 6.58
N LEU A 121 11.57 9.27 7.27
CA LEU A 121 11.11 7.90 7.46
C LEU A 121 11.07 7.66 8.97
N VAL A 122 9.88 7.63 9.54
CA VAL A 122 9.70 7.33 10.96
C VAL A 122 9.65 5.83 11.15
N VAL A 123 10.48 5.32 12.05
CA VAL A 123 10.59 3.89 12.37
C VAL A 123 10.21 3.68 13.83
N LEU A 124 9.23 2.81 14.06
CA LEU A 124 8.82 2.32 15.37
C LEU A 124 9.31 0.88 15.52
N GLU A 125 10.23 0.67 16.46
CA GLU A 125 10.81 -0.66 16.73
C GLU A 125 10.01 -1.40 17.79
N THR A 126 9.70 -2.68 17.55
CA THR A 126 8.85 -3.49 18.44
C THR A 126 9.34 -4.96 18.50
N PRO A 127 8.96 -5.73 19.54
CA PRO A 127 9.26 -7.17 19.60
C PRO A 127 8.62 -7.98 18.46
N LEU A 128 7.42 -7.58 18.00
CA LEU A 128 6.66 -8.29 16.97
C LEU A 128 7.10 -7.96 15.54
N GLY A 129 7.83 -6.85 15.36
CA GLY A 129 8.22 -6.35 14.04
C GLY A 129 8.68 -4.90 14.06
N VAL A 130 9.05 -4.38 12.89
CA VAL A 130 9.35 -2.95 12.72
C VAL A 130 8.24 -2.30 11.91
N PHE A 131 7.63 -1.27 12.45
CA PHE A 131 6.72 -0.42 11.71
C PHE A 131 7.49 0.79 11.18
N ALA A 132 7.28 1.16 9.92
CA ALA A 132 7.90 2.33 9.35
C ALA A 132 6.90 3.08 8.46
N SER A 133 6.88 4.40 8.55
CA SER A 133 5.99 5.24 7.73
C SER A 133 6.68 6.53 7.33
N PHE A 134 6.36 7.00 6.13
CA PHE A 134 6.55 8.41 5.79
C PHE A 134 5.41 9.18 6.44
N LEU A 135 5.71 10.25 7.17
CA LEU A 135 4.69 11.09 7.77
C LEU A 135 4.49 12.35 6.93
N ASN A 136 3.25 12.59 6.51
CA ASN A 136 2.86 13.77 5.74
C ASN A 136 2.17 14.79 6.66
N GLY A 137 2.90 15.82 7.07
CA GLY A 137 2.37 16.86 7.95
C GLY A 137 1.26 17.70 7.29
N ASP A 138 1.30 17.89 5.97
CA ASP A 138 0.28 18.69 5.27
C ASP A 138 -1.11 18.03 5.32
N ALA A 139 -1.17 16.70 5.29
CA ALA A 139 -2.43 15.97 5.46
C ALA A 139 -3.07 16.25 6.84
N PHE A 140 -2.26 16.35 7.90
CA PHE A 140 -2.77 16.67 9.23
C PHE A 140 -3.18 18.13 9.39
N ARG A 141 -2.48 19.07 8.72
CA ARG A 141 -2.92 20.48 8.67
C ARG A 141 -4.26 20.62 7.99
N GLN A 142 -4.41 19.97 6.82
CA GLN A 142 -5.65 19.99 6.07
C GLN A 142 -6.79 19.40 6.90
N LEU A 143 -6.55 18.25 7.54
CA LEU A 143 -7.54 17.62 8.41
C LEU A 143 -7.96 18.53 9.58
N ALA A 144 -7.00 19.21 10.21
CA ALA A 144 -7.28 20.17 11.28
C ALA A 144 -8.14 21.36 10.80
N GLU A 145 -7.85 21.89 9.60
CA GLU A 145 -8.63 22.96 8.98
C GLU A 145 -10.05 22.50 8.60
N GLU A 146 -10.18 21.31 7.99
CA GLU A 146 -11.47 20.76 7.57
C GLU A 146 -12.40 20.47 8.75
N LEU A 147 -11.84 20.02 9.88
CA LEU A 147 -12.60 19.70 11.09
C LEU A 147 -12.73 20.89 12.06
N ASP A 148 -12.09 22.03 11.78
CA ASP A 148 -12.01 23.19 12.68
C ASP A 148 -11.51 22.81 14.09
N VAL A 149 -10.41 22.05 14.15
CA VAL A 149 -9.77 21.59 15.40
C VAL A 149 -8.30 21.98 15.45
N ALA A 150 -7.74 22.05 16.65
CA ALA A 150 -6.30 22.22 16.84
C ALA A 150 -5.55 20.92 16.49
N VAL A 151 -4.36 21.02 15.91
CA VAL A 151 -3.53 19.85 15.55
C VAL A 151 -3.15 19.03 16.78
N GLU A 152 -3.04 19.66 17.95
CA GLU A 152 -2.78 19.02 19.24
C GLU A 152 -3.92 18.05 19.65
N ASN A 153 -5.11 18.20 19.07
CA ASN A 153 -6.24 17.31 19.32
C ASN A 153 -6.30 16.14 18.34
N ILE A 154 -5.38 16.05 17.38
CA ILE A 154 -5.30 14.98 16.40
C ILE A 154 -4.18 14.02 16.80
N TRP A 155 -4.51 12.73 16.86
CA TRP A 155 -3.62 11.66 17.26
C TRP A 155 -3.63 10.55 16.22
N VAL A 156 -2.47 9.97 15.96
CA VAL A 156 -2.33 8.75 15.17
C VAL A 156 -1.93 7.61 16.09
N GLU A 157 -2.64 6.49 15.98
CA GLU A 157 -2.41 5.29 16.75
C GLU A 157 -2.00 4.16 15.81
N ALA A 158 -0.84 3.55 16.06
CA ALA A 158 -0.40 2.34 15.39
C ALA A 158 -0.44 1.18 16.38
N ALA A 159 -1.24 0.15 16.07
CA ALA A 159 -1.37 -1.04 16.89
C ALA A 159 -0.90 -2.28 16.14
N VAL A 160 -0.15 -3.14 16.85
CA VAL A 160 0.29 -4.45 16.36
C VAL A 160 -0.02 -5.48 17.43
N ARG A 161 -0.67 -6.59 17.06
CA ARG A 161 -0.86 -7.72 17.98
C ARG A 161 -0.70 -9.08 17.31
N THR A 162 -0.39 -10.08 18.13
CA THR A 162 -0.54 -11.48 17.75
C THR A 162 -2.01 -11.84 17.56
N THR A 163 -2.26 -12.86 16.76
CA THR A 163 -3.61 -13.36 16.50
C THR A 163 -4.01 -14.47 17.47
N GLY A 164 -5.27 -14.41 17.91
CA GLY A 164 -5.84 -15.42 18.80
C GLY A 164 -6.00 -16.78 18.09
N PRO A 165 -6.19 -17.89 18.83
CA PRO A 165 -6.36 -19.22 18.25
C PRO A 165 -7.48 -19.31 17.19
N ASP A 166 -8.63 -18.69 17.47
CA ASP A 166 -9.80 -18.74 16.58
C ASP A 166 -9.58 -17.94 15.28
N GLU A 167 -8.93 -16.79 15.38
CA GLU A 167 -8.55 -15.97 14.22
C GLU A 167 -7.55 -16.71 13.34
N ARG A 168 -6.54 -17.34 13.96
CA ARG A 168 -5.56 -18.17 13.24
C ARG A 168 -6.20 -19.34 12.52
N GLU A 169 -7.16 -20.02 13.16
CA GLU A 169 -7.92 -21.10 12.54
C GLU A 169 -8.76 -20.61 11.36
N GLN A 170 -9.47 -19.49 11.52
CA GLN A 170 -10.30 -18.90 10.47
C GLN A 170 -9.45 -18.53 9.24
N ILE A 171 -8.34 -17.82 9.44
CA ILE A 171 -7.45 -17.39 8.36
C ILE A 171 -6.86 -18.61 7.66
N ARG A 172 -6.40 -19.61 8.42
CA ARG A 172 -5.81 -20.83 7.85
C ARG A 172 -6.80 -21.57 6.97
N ARG A 173 -8.04 -21.78 7.44
CA ARG A 173 -9.08 -22.45 6.64
C ARG A 173 -9.40 -21.68 5.36
N ALA A 174 -9.61 -20.38 5.47
CA ALA A 174 -9.89 -19.54 4.31
C ALA A 174 -8.73 -19.57 3.29
N ALA A 175 -7.48 -19.64 3.76
CA ALA A 175 -6.31 -19.74 2.90
C ALA A 175 -6.23 -21.12 2.20
N GLU A 176 -6.43 -22.20 2.97
CA GLU A 176 -6.41 -23.58 2.46
C GLU A 176 -7.50 -23.81 1.40
N GLU A 177 -8.70 -23.23 1.59
CA GLU A 177 -9.80 -23.27 0.61
C GLU A 177 -9.42 -22.64 -0.75
N GLN A 178 -8.51 -21.67 -0.75
CA GLN A 178 -7.98 -21.05 -1.97
C GLN A 178 -6.70 -21.73 -2.50
N GLY A 179 -6.25 -22.78 -1.82
CA GLY A 179 -5.03 -23.53 -2.13
C GLY A 179 -3.75 -22.82 -1.72
N MET A 180 -3.82 -21.95 -0.71
CA MET A 180 -2.66 -21.27 -0.13
C MET A 180 -2.21 -21.99 1.16
N THR A 181 -0.92 -21.93 1.45
CA THR A 181 -0.35 -22.43 2.70
C THR A 181 0.30 -21.28 3.45
N LEU A 182 -0.06 -21.09 4.72
CA LEU A 182 0.57 -20.10 5.60
C LEU A 182 2.03 -20.49 5.89
N LEU A 183 2.95 -19.55 5.70
CA LEU A 183 4.37 -19.69 6.03
C LEU A 183 4.72 -19.01 7.38
N ALA A 184 3.81 -18.18 7.89
CA ALA A 184 3.97 -17.43 9.12
C ALA A 184 2.64 -17.32 9.87
N GLU A 185 2.71 -17.10 11.18
CA GLU A 185 1.52 -16.74 11.95
C GLU A 185 1.02 -15.34 11.54
N PRO A 186 -0.30 -15.15 11.39
CA PRO A 186 -0.87 -13.84 11.12
C PRO A 186 -0.64 -12.86 12.27
N VAL A 187 -0.35 -11.63 11.89
CA VAL A 187 -0.31 -10.48 12.79
C VAL A 187 -1.46 -9.54 12.45
N ALA A 188 -2.09 -8.95 13.46
CA ALA A 188 -3.04 -7.88 13.23
C ALA A 188 -2.30 -6.55 13.32
N VAL A 189 -2.43 -5.74 12.28
CA VAL A 189 -1.87 -4.38 12.23
C VAL A 189 -3.01 -3.40 11.99
N LYS A 190 -3.01 -2.31 12.75
CA LYS A 190 -4.03 -1.27 12.70
C LYS A 190 -3.37 0.10 12.75
N ILE A 191 -3.84 1.05 11.95
CA ILE A 191 -3.41 2.44 12.01
C ILE A 191 -4.65 3.31 11.99
N GLU A 192 -4.80 4.20 12.97
CA GLU A 192 -6.01 5.01 13.15
C GLU A 192 -5.67 6.45 13.45
N ALA A 193 -6.52 7.37 13.00
CA ALA A 193 -6.57 8.74 13.47
C ALA A 193 -7.72 8.94 14.46
N TRP A 194 -7.43 9.73 15.48
CA TRP A 194 -8.34 10.11 16.55
C TRP A 194 -8.36 11.63 16.66
N VAL A 195 -9.54 12.21 16.85
CA VAL A 195 -9.74 13.66 16.97
C VAL A 195 -10.52 13.94 18.24
N ASN A 196 -9.99 14.81 19.10
CA ASN A 196 -10.58 15.12 20.42
C ASN A 196 -10.83 13.86 21.30
N GLY A 197 -10.04 12.81 21.10
CA GLY A 197 -10.18 11.54 21.81
C GLY A 197 -11.22 10.58 21.23
N GLU A 198 -11.84 10.91 20.10
CA GLU A 198 -12.80 10.04 19.39
C GLU A 198 -12.17 9.47 18.11
N PHE A 199 -12.53 8.23 17.76
CA PHE A 199 -12.09 7.61 16.52
C PHE A 199 -12.59 8.43 15.32
N PHE A 200 -11.69 8.79 14.42
CA PHE A 200 -12.01 9.55 13.22
C PHE A 200 -12.02 8.65 11.98
N THR A 201 -10.87 8.04 11.65
CA THR A 201 -10.74 7.14 10.51
C THR A 201 -9.52 6.25 10.64
N ASN A 202 -9.51 5.13 9.93
CA ASN A 202 -8.34 4.29 9.70
C ASN A 202 -7.96 4.22 8.21
N GLU A 203 -8.65 4.98 7.38
CA GLU A 203 -8.38 5.10 5.95
C GLU A 203 -7.24 6.09 5.69
N GLY A 204 -6.55 5.92 4.56
CA GLY A 204 -5.51 6.85 4.12
C GLY A 204 -4.14 6.68 4.79
N PHE A 205 -4.00 5.70 5.68
CA PHE A 205 -2.72 5.38 6.30
C PHE A 205 -2.06 4.21 5.58
N ASP A 206 -0.94 4.49 4.91
CA ASP A 206 -0.04 3.48 4.37
C ASP A 206 1.27 3.47 5.17
N ALA A 207 1.75 2.26 5.47
CA ALA A 207 3.00 2.05 6.16
C ALA A 207 3.68 0.78 5.69
N PHE A 208 4.85 0.53 6.23
CA PHE A 208 5.62 -0.68 6.04
C PHE A 208 5.69 -1.42 7.36
N PHE A 209 5.36 -2.71 7.33
CA PHE A 209 5.56 -3.59 8.46
C PHE A 209 6.59 -4.65 8.11
N THR A 210 7.60 -4.79 8.96
CA THR A 210 8.62 -5.83 8.86
C THR A 210 8.33 -6.90 9.89
N GLN A 211 7.85 -8.06 9.43
CA GLN A 211 7.63 -9.23 10.27
C GLN A 211 8.92 -10.04 10.38
N TRP A 212 9.22 -10.50 11.60
CA TRP A 212 10.28 -11.47 11.86
C TRP A 212 9.79 -12.88 11.56
N LEU A 213 10.53 -13.62 10.75
CA LEU A 213 10.32 -15.03 10.50
C LEU A 213 11.51 -15.86 11.01
N PRO A 214 11.27 -17.12 11.43
CA PRO A 214 12.35 -18.06 11.65
C PRO A 214 13.22 -18.19 10.39
N SER A 215 14.55 -18.26 10.53
CA SER A 215 15.48 -18.25 9.39
C SER A 215 15.37 -19.48 8.49
N GLU A 216 14.83 -20.58 9.01
CA GLU A 216 14.55 -21.81 8.27
C GLU A 216 13.30 -21.72 7.38
N THR A 217 12.52 -20.64 7.49
CA THR A 217 11.32 -20.46 6.67
C THR A 217 11.71 -20.25 5.21
N ALA A 218 11.46 -21.26 4.36
CA ALA A 218 11.78 -21.21 2.95
C ALA A 218 10.78 -20.33 2.17
N LEU A 219 11.24 -19.17 1.71
CA LEU A 219 10.48 -18.28 0.83
C LEU A 219 10.85 -18.54 -0.64
N ASP A 220 9.85 -18.83 -1.46
CA ASP A 220 9.99 -18.93 -2.91
C ASP A 220 9.72 -17.57 -3.56
N ARG A 221 10.65 -17.06 -4.37
CA ARG A 221 10.56 -15.72 -4.98
C ARG A 221 9.41 -15.55 -5.99
N VAL A 222 8.88 -16.66 -6.50
CA VAL A 222 7.78 -16.68 -7.47
C VAL A 222 6.46 -16.95 -6.77
N PHE A 223 6.44 -17.89 -5.83
CA PHE A 223 5.20 -18.39 -5.24
C PHE A 223 4.90 -17.90 -3.83
N SER A 224 5.87 -17.27 -3.14
CA SER A 224 5.63 -16.69 -1.81
C SER A 224 5.29 -15.21 -1.89
N THR A 225 4.29 -14.80 -1.14
CA THR A 225 3.81 -13.41 -1.11
C THR A 225 3.22 -13.09 0.27
N ALA A 226 3.26 -11.82 0.69
CA ALA A 226 2.46 -11.41 1.83
C ALA A 226 1.03 -11.14 1.40
N MET A 227 0.09 -11.49 2.27
CA MET A 227 -1.33 -11.28 2.07
C MET A 227 -1.87 -10.42 3.20
N GLY A 228 -2.80 -9.55 2.86
CA GLY A 228 -3.78 -9.08 3.83
C GLY A 228 -5.04 -9.94 3.77
N PHE A 229 -5.75 -10.05 4.90
CA PHE A 229 -7.03 -10.74 5.00
C PHE A 229 -8.08 -9.88 5.72
N ASN A 230 -9.26 -9.79 5.12
CA ASN A 230 -10.41 -9.13 5.69
C ASN A 230 -11.39 -10.21 6.19
N PRO A 231 -11.54 -10.37 7.52
CA PRO A 231 -12.37 -11.43 8.09
C PRO A 231 -13.87 -11.25 7.83
N LYS A 232 -14.33 -10.05 7.43
CA LYS A 232 -15.75 -9.75 7.22
C LYS A 232 -16.28 -10.37 5.93
N ASN A 233 -15.48 -10.30 4.87
CA ASN A 233 -15.83 -10.83 3.55
C ASN A 233 -14.96 -12.03 3.14
N GLY A 234 -13.97 -12.41 3.96
CA GLY A 234 -13.04 -13.49 3.66
C GLY A 234 -12.06 -13.18 2.53
N ARG A 235 -11.91 -11.91 2.13
CA ARG A 235 -11.07 -11.52 1.00
C ARG A 235 -9.60 -11.52 1.38
N PHE A 236 -8.77 -12.08 0.50
CA PHE A 236 -7.33 -11.91 0.50
C PHE A 236 -6.91 -10.91 -0.57
N TRP A 237 -5.84 -10.17 -0.33
CA TRP A 237 -5.16 -9.39 -1.37
C TRP A 237 -3.66 -9.44 -1.14
N ALA A 238 -2.90 -9.54 -2.23
CA ALA A 238 -1.45 -9.53 -2.14
C ALA A 238 -0.95 -8.16 -1.69
N LYS A 239 0.11 -8.18 -0.90
CA LYS A 239 0.89 -7.00 -0.53
C LYS A 239 2.26 -7.09 -1.20
N THR A 240 2.73 -5.95 -1.69
CA THR A 240 4.12 -5.82 -2.10
C THR A 240 5.01 -6.22 -0.94
N THR A 241 5.96 -7.11 -1.23
CA THR A 241 6.75 -7.78 -0.20
C THR A 241 8.18 -7.93 -0.65
N VAL A 242 9.12 -7.64 0.24
CA VAL A 242 10.54 -7.95 0.06
C VAL A 242 11.05 -8.73 1.25
N SER A 243 11.97 -9.64 0.99
CA SER A 243 12.54 -10.50 2.01
C SER A 243 14.05 -10.37 2.03
N SER A 244 14.63 -10.30 3.22
CA SER A 244 16.09 -10.32 3.41
C SER A 244 16.46 -11.11 4.66
N VAL A 245 17.74 -11.48 4.77
CA VAL A 245 18.28 -12.13 5.97
C VAL A 245 19.10 -11.10 6.72
N HIS A 246 18.84 -10.95 8.02
CA HIS A 246 19.60 -10.08 8.89
C HIS A 246 19.92 -10.81 10.20
N GLY A 247 21.21 -11.07 10.43
CA GLY A 247 21.65 -11.96 11.50
C GLY A 247 21.17 -13.40 11.27
N ASP A 248 20.46 -13.96 12.25
CA ASP A 248 19.87 -15.30 12.27
C ASP A 248 18.35 -15.30 11.97
N ARG A 249 17.81 -14.18 11.48
CA ARG A 249 16.37 -14.01 11.22
C ARG A 249 16.10 -13.70 9.75
N GLN A 250 15.03 -14.30 9.24
CA GLN A 250 14.44 -13.91 7.98
C GLN A 250 13.49 -12.72 8.24
N MET A 251 13.63 -11.66 7.46
CA MET A 251 12.75 -10.50 7.53
C MET A 251 11.86 -10.47 6.31
N VAL A 252 10.59 -10.13 6.53
CA VAL A 252 9.64 -9.86 5.46
C VAL A 252 9.03 -8.50 5.68
N THR A 253 9.40 -7.55 4.82
CA THR A 253 8.84 -6.20 4.82
C THR A 253 7.72 -6.15 3.80
N MET A 254 6.54 -5.74 4.24
CA MET A 254 5.33 -5.64 3.43
C MET A 254 4.66 -4.28 3.61
N THR A 255 3.96 -3.81 2.58
CA THR A 255 3.09 -2.64 2.72
C THR A 255 1.83 -3.02 3.49
N VAL A 256 1.49 -2.24 4.51
CA VAL A 256 0.27 -2.38 5.32
C VAL A 256 -0.55 -1.10 5.21
N CYS A 257 -1.87 -1.22 5.21
CA CYS A 257 -2.78 -0.09 5.28
C CYS A 257 -3.56 -0.09 6.60
N GLY A 258 -4.05 1.07 7.03
CA GLY A 258 -4.73 1.28 8.31
C GLY A 258 -6.09 0.58 8.45
N CYS A 259 -6.72 0.18 7.33
CA CYS A 259 -7.90 -0.67 7.32
C CYS A 259 -7.59 -1.98 8.10
N VAL A 260 -8.41 -2.32 9.10
CA VAL A 260 -8.16 -3.45 10.04
C VAL A 260 -7.98 -4.76 9.29
N HIS A 261 -6.74 -5.24 9.20
CA HIS A 261 -6.40 -6.42 8.43
C HIS A 261 -5.40 -7.31 9.15
N TYR A 262 -5.51 -8.60 8.89
CA TYR A 262 -4.50 -9.57 9.27
C TYR A 262 -3.47 -9.66 8.16
N TYR A 263 -2.19 -9.62 8.51
CA TYR A 263 -1.07 -9.70 7.58
C TYR A 263 -0.25 -10.95 7.88
N PHE A 264 0.14 -11.67 6.83
CA PHE A 264 0.91 -12.90 6.93
C PHE A 264 1.55 -13.24 5.59
N VAL A 265 2.46 -14.20 5.61
CA VAL A 265 3.13 -14.71 4.41
C VAL A 265 2.54 -16.06 4.04
N VAL A 266 2.26 -16.26 2.75
CA VAL A 266 1.79 -17.52 2.19
C VAL A 266 2.70 -18.00 1.08
N THR A 267 2.60 -19.29 0.77
CA THR A 267 2.90 -19.81 -0.56
C THR A 267 1.62 -20.12 -1.31
N ASN A 268 1.57 -19.73 -2.58
CA ASN A 268 0.43 -19.90 -3.47
C ASN A 268 0.89 -20.41 -4.84
N VAL A 269 1.03 -21.72 -4.98
CA VAL A 269 1.53 -22.33 -6.22
C VAL A 269 0.40 -22.43 -7.25
N LYS A 270 0.41 -21.52 -8.23
CA LYS A 270 -0.50 -21.52 -9.38
C LYS A 270 0.30 -21.57 -10.68
N THR A 271 0.05 -22.60 -11.50
CA THR A 271 0.72 -22.84 -12.78
C THR A 271 -0.29 -23.08 -13.89
N PHE A 272 0.14 -22.91 -15.14
CA PHE A 272 -0.70 -23.14 -16.33
C PHE A 272 0.03 -24.02 -17.34
N SER A 273 -0.69 -24.96 -17.96
CA SER A 273 -0.09 -25.96 -18.85
C SER A 273 0.44 -25.36 -20.16
N ASP A 274 -0.08 -24.20 -20.57
CA ASP A 274 0.23 -23.53 -21.83
C ASP A 274 1.33 -22.47 -21.72
N VAL A 275 2.05 -22.40 -20.58
CA VAL A 275 3.16 -21.45 -20.36
C VAL A 275 4.45 -22.10 -19.85
N LEU A 276 4.51 -23.43 -19.76
CA LEU A 276 5.59 -24.15 -19.06
C LEU A 276 7.00 -23.90 -19.60
N ASP A 277 7.13 -23.60 -20.89
CA ASP A 277 8.43 -23.34 -21.56
C ASP A 277 8.52 -21.90 -22.13
N ALA A 278 7.61 -21.02 -21.73
CA ALA A 278 7.55 -19.66 -22.25
C ALA A 278 8.51 -18.70 -21.52
N PRO A 279 9.07 -17.68 -22.20
CA PRO A 279 9.94 -16.68 -21.56
C PRO A 279 9.22 -15.84 -20.49
N TYR A 280 7.90 -15.69 -20.59
CA TYR A 280 7.04 -14.98 -19.64
C TYR A 280 6.48 -15.89 -18.53
N ARG A 281 6.90 -17.15 -18.44
CA ARG A 281 6.40 -18.14 -17.47
C ARG A 281 6.49 -17.64 -16.03
N GLU A 282 7.63 -17.07 -15.66
CA GLU A 282 7.85 -16.58 -14.30
C GLU A 282 6.89 -15.45 -13.95
N ALA A 283 6.72 -14.47 -14.85
CA ALA A 283 5.77 -13.37 -14.67
C ALA A 283 4.33 -13.91 -14.53
N VAL A 284 3.93 -14.89 -15.34
CA VAL A 284 2.61 -15.54 -15.22
C VAL A 284 2.45 -16.24 -13.88
N HIS A 285 3.39 -17.09 -13.47
CA HIS A 285 3.30 -17.80 -12.20
C HIS A 285 3.27 -16.85 -11.00
N ARG A 286 4.10 -15.80 -11.04
CA ARG A 286 4.19 -14.81 -9.98
C ARG A 286 2.92 -13.97 -9.88
N MET A 287 2.42 -13.42 -10.98
CA MET A 287 1.16 -12.67 -10.96
C MET A 287 -0.02 -13.55 -10.52
N ALA A 288 0.01 -14.86 -10.82
CA ALA A 288 -1.02 -15.80 -10.35
C ALA A 288 -0.88 -16.10 -8.86
N ALA A 289 0.34 -16.24 -8.33
CA ALA A 289 0.61 -16.41 -6.90
C ALA A 289 0.14 -15.20 -6.09
N HIS A 290 0.27 -14.00 -6.64
CA HIS A 290 -0.26 -12.75 -6.07
C HIS A 290 -1.78 -12.57 -6.29
N GLY A 291 -2.45 -13.49 -6.98
CA GLY A 291 -3.90 -13.40 -7.27
C GLY A 291 -4.27 -12.32 -8.29
N ILE A 292 -3.30 -11.63 -8.90
CA ILE A 292 -3.52 -10.54 -9.86
C ILE A 292 -4.14 -11.09 -11.15
N ILE A 293 -3.66 -12.25 -11.62
CA ILE A 293 -4.21 -12.94 -12.78
C ILE A 293 -4.93 -14.23 -12.43
N LYS A 294 -5.90 -14.56 -13.26
CA LYS A 294 -6.60 -15.84 -13.28
C LYS A 294 -6.48 -16.46 -14.68
N GLY A 295 -6.44 -17.78 -14.74
CA GLY A 295 -6.54 -18.52 -16.00
C GLY A 295 -7.92 -18.38 -16.63
N THR A 296 -8.08 -18.90 -17.85
CA THR A 296 -9.37 -18.87 -18.56
C THR A 296 -10.27 -20.08 -18.23
N GLY A 297 -9.83 -20.94 -17.30
CA GLY A 297 -10.39 -22.28 -17.11
C GLY A 297 -9.47 -23.38 -17.66
N ASP A 298 -9.78 -24.64 -17.34
CA ASP A 298 -9.12 -25.85 -17.84
C ASP A 298 -7.59 -25.95 -17.60
N GLY A 299 -7.05 -25.18 -16.64
CA GLY A 299 -5.61 -25.14 -16.37
C GLY A 299 -4.80 -24.32 -17.39
N ALA A 300 -5.44 -23.48 -18.22
CA ALA A 300 -4.80 -22.66 -19.24
C ALA A 300 -4.83 -21.16 -18.92
N PHE A 301 -3.80 -20.43 -19.35
CA PHE A 301 -3.69 -18.97 -19.24
C PHE A 301 -4.09 -18.23 -20.52
N ARG A 302 -3.90 -18.87 -21.69
CA ARG A 302 -4.12 -18.32 -23.04
C ARG A 302 -3.24 -17.09 -23.34
N PRO A 303 -1.91 -17.25 -23.34
CA PRO A 303 -0.98 -16.12 -23.42
C PRO A 303 -1.15 -15.25 -24.67
N ASP A 304 -1.43 -15.84 -25.83
CA ASP A 304 -1.50 -15.14 -27.12
C ASP A 304 -2.85 -14.45 -27.38
N ARG A 305 -3.85 -14.64 -26.50
CA ARG A 305 -5.14 -13.97 -26.65
C ARG A 305 -4.98 -12.48 -26.32
N LEU A 306 -5.61 -11.62 -27.11
CA LEU A 306 -5.67 -10.18 -26.83
C LEU A 306 -6.42 -9.91 -25.51
N LEU A 307 -5.84 -9.04 -24.69
CA LEU A 307 -6.43 -8.60 -23.42
C LEU A 307 -7.63 -7.69 -23.69
N THR A 308 -8.72 -7.86 -22.93
CA THR A 308 -9.89 -6.97 -23.00
C THR A 308 -9.83 -5.88 -21.93
N ARG A 309 -10.58 -4.78 -22.13
CA ARG A 309 -10.69 -3.69 -21.14
C ARG A 309 -11.25 -4.16 -19.79
N ALA A 310 -12.23 -5.08 -19.79
CA ALA A 310 -12.72 -5.71 -18.57
C ALA A 310 -11.63 -6.51 -17.83
N GLU A 311 -10.79 -7.24 -18.55
CA GLU A 311 -9.68 -7.99 -17.96
C GLU A 311 -8.58 -7.08 -17.43
N LEU A 312 -8.27 -5.99 -18.14
CA LEU A 312 -7.35 -4.96 -17.63
C LEU A 312 -7.86 -4.35 -16.33
N ALA A 313 -9.15 -3.99 -16.27
CA ALA A 313 -9.74 -3.43 -15.05
C ALA A 313 -9.63 -4.41 -13.87
N ALA A 314 -9.95 -5.68 -14.09
CA ALA A 314 -9.82 -6.71 -13.05
C ALA A 314 -8.36 -6.91 -12.60
N MET A 315 -7.40 -6.92 -13.52
CA MET A 315 -5.98 -7.04 -13.18
C MET A 315 -5.49 -5.82 -12.40
N ALA A 316 -5.82 -4.61 -12.84
CA ALA A 316 -5.42 -3.37 -12.20
C ALA A 316 -6.02 -3.23 -10.79
N ALA A 317 -7.32 -3.48 -10.63
CA ALA A 317 -7.98 -3.43 -9.32
C ALA A 317 -7.34 -4.40 -8.31
N ARG A 318 -7.04 -5.64 -8.73
CA ARG A 318 -6.34 -6.62 -7.88
C ARG A 318 -4.91 -6.21 -7.56
N PHE A 319 -4.19 -5.66 -8.52
CA PHE A 319 -2.83 -5.14 -8.31
C PHE A 319 -2.81 -4.04 -7.25
N TYR A 320 -3.81 -3.16 -7.25
CA TYR A 320 -3.97 -2.12 -6.24
C TYR A 320 -4.68 -2.60 -4.97
N ALA A 321 -4.92 -3.90 -4.82
CA ALA A 321 -5.62 -4.48 -3.67
C ALA A 321 -7.00 -3.86 -3.39
N MET A 322 -7.69 -3.39 -4.43
CA MET A 322 -9.01 -2.75 -4.33
C MET A 322 -10.10 -3.78 -4.05
N GLU A 323 -11.19 -3.31 -3.46
CA GLU A 323 -12.35 -4.16 -3.17
C GLU A 323 -13.06 -4.58 -4.46
N GLU A 324 -13.20 -5.89 -4.69
CA GLU A 324 -13.88 -6.42 -5.87
C GLU A 324 -15.40 -6.23 -5.79
N GLU A 325 -15.94 -6.14 -4.57
CA GLU A 325 -17.36 -6.20 -4.25
C GLU A 325 -17.71 -4.97 -3.42
N GLY A 326 -18.26 -3.94 -4.08
CA GLY A 326 -18.66 -2.70 -3.40
C GLY A 326 -19.03 -1.57 -4.35
N ASP A 327 -18.46 -1.55 -5.55
CA ASP A 327 -18.63 -0.45 -6.51
C ASP A 327 -19.34 -0.85 -7.81
N ALA A 328 -20.00 -2.00 -7.84
CA ALA A 328 -20.69 -2.45 -9.06
C ALA A 328 -21.80 -1.47 -9.48
N GLU A 329 -22.58 -0.98 -8.51
CA GLU A 329 -23.60 0.05 -8.73
C GLU A 329 -22.98 1.37 -9.20
N LEU A 330 -21.85 1.77 -8.58
CA LEU A 330 -21.10 2.95 -9.01
C LEU A 330 -20.64 2.83 -10.47
N ALA A 331 -20.24 1.63 -10.90
CA ALA A 331 -19.87 1.37 -12.28
C ALA A 331 -21.08 1.49 -13.22
N ALA A 332 -22.23 0.92 -12.86
CA ALA A 332 -23.46 1.00 -13.65
C ALA A 332 -23.97 2.44 -13.80
N GLU A 333 -23.74 3.30 -12.80
CA GLU A 333 -24.04 4.74 -12.87
C GLU A 333 -23.01 5.50 -13.72
N ALA A 334 -21.73 5.12 -13.65
CA ALA A 334 -20.64 5.82 -14.29
C ALA A 334 -20.45 5.47 -15.77
N PHE A 335 -20.89 4.29 -16.21
CA PHE A 335 -20.63 3.76 -17.54
C PHE A 335 -21.88 3.34 -18.33
N ASP A 336 -21.99 3.81 -19.58
CA ASP A 336 -23.16 3.62 -20.44
C ASP A 336 -23.39 2.16 -20.89
N ASP A 337 -22.36 1.31 -20.80
CA ASP A 337 -22.34 -0.07 -21.29
C ASP A 337 -21.83 -1.09 -20.26
N VAL A 338 -22.13 -0.84 -18.98
CA VAL A 338 -21.83 -1.72 -17.84
C VAL A 338 -23.09 -1.91 -17.00
N ASP A 339 -23.48 -3.16 -16.75
CA ASP A 339 -24.53 -3.51 -15.80
C ASP A 339 -23.89 -3.88 -14.44
N ALA A 340 -24.57 -3.64 -13.32
CA ALA A 340 -24.04 -3.97 -11.99
C ALA A 340 -23.77 -5.48 -11.80
N ASP A 341 -24.49 -6.33 -12.54
CA ASP A 341 -24.31 -7.79 -12.55
C ASP A 341 -23.12 -8.26 -13.41
N ASP A 342 -22.48 -7.37 -14.17
CA ASP A 342 -21.29 -7.72 -14.93
C ASP A 342 -20.16 -8.15 -13.99
N TRP A 343 -19.51 -9.27 -14.30
CA TRP A 343 -18.43 -9.83 -13.46
C TRP A 343 -17.28 -8.85 -13.19
N PHE A 344 -17.14 -7.82 -14.05
CA PHE A 344 -16.11 -6.79 -13.94
C PHE A 344 -16.61 -5.47 -13.35
N ALA A 345 -17.92 -5.30 -13.11
CA ALA A 345 -18.52 -4.03 -12.69
C ALA A 345 -17.86 -3.50 -11.42
N GLY A 346 -17.70 -4.35 -10.40
CA GLY A 346 -17.03 -3.97 -9.16
C GLY A 346 -15.61 -3.45 -9.36
N TYR A 347 -14.80 -4.08 -10.24
CA TYR A 347 -13.45 -3.59 -10.56
C TYR A 347 -13.49 -2.25 -11.30
N ALA A 348 -14.40 -2.09 -12.27
CA ALA A 348 -14.54 -0.86 -13.03
C ALA A 348 -14.97 0.30 -12.13
N GLY A 349 -15.93 0.07 -11.22
CA GLY A 349 -16.36 1.04 -10.24
C GLY A 349 -15.26 1.41 -9.25
N ALA A 350 -14.50 0.45 -8.75
CA ALA A 350 -13.38 0.71 -7.86
C ALA A 350 -12.32 1.60 -8.52
N LEU A 351 -11.96 1.33 -9.77
CA LEU A 351 -11.02 2.15 -10.54
C LEU A 351 -11.58 3.52 -10.94
N TYR A 352 -12.90 3.63 -11.15
CA TYR A 352 -13.58 4.91 -11.40
C TYR A 352 -13.53 5.79 -10.14
N ARG A 353 -13.85 5.23 -8.97
CA ARG A 353 -13.81 5.92 -7.68
C ARG A 353 -12.43 6.55 -7.40
N THR A 354 -11.35 5.86 -7.79
CA THR A 354 -9.98 6.37 -7.62
C THR A 354 -9.50 7.26 -8.76
N GLY A 355 -10.34 7.55 -9.76
CA GLY A 355 -9.98 8.37 -10.92
C GLY A 355 -9.01 7.71 -11.92
N ILE A 356 -8.79 6.40 -11.82
CA ILE A 356 -7.99 5.62 -12.79
C ILE A 356 -8.79 5.43 -14.09
N LEU A 357 -10.11 5.25 -13.97
CA LEU A 357 -11.04 5.27 -15.08
C LEU A 357 -11.88 6.55 -15.06
N GLU A 358 -12.16 7.08 -16.25
CA GLU A 358 -13.14 8.16 -16.45
C GLU A 358 -14.46 7.56 -16.94
N GLY A 359 -15.60 8.12 -16.50
CA GLY A 359 -16.94 7.65 -16.88
C GLY A 359 -17.29 7.86 -18.36
N GLY A 360 -18.42 7.31 -18.79
CA GLY A 360 -18.89 7.30 -20.18
C GLY A 360 -18.93 5.89 -20.76
N ARG A 361 -18.44 5.67 -21.99
CA ARG A 361 -18.46 4.31 -22.56
C ARG A 361 -17.24 3.49 -22.12
N PHE A 362 -17.45 2.42 -21.36
CA PHE A 362 -16.39 1.54 -20.85
C PHE A 362 -15.82 0.62 -21.94
N ASN A 363 -16.66 0.11 -22.85
CA ASN A 363 -16.28 -0.82 -23.92
C ASN A 363 -15.59 -2.10 -23.41
N PRO A 364 -16.25 -2.93 -22.58
CA PRO A 364 -15.61 -4.04 -21.84
C PRO A 364 -14.90 -5.07 -22.71
N ASN A 365 -15.41 -5.32 -23.92
CA ASN A 365 -14.87 -6.28 -24.89
C ASN A 365 -13.79 -5.69 -25.81
N GLY A 366 -13.52 -4.39 -25.73
CA GLY A 366 -12.47 -3.75 -26.52
C GLY A 366 -11.09 -4.25 -26.14
N HIS A 367 -10.21 -4.40 -27.12
CA HIS A 367 -8.81 -4.75 -26.88
C HIS A 367 -8.00 -3.53 -26.45
N VAL A 368 -7.02 -3.75 -25.57
CA VAL A 368 -6.18 -2.68 -25.00
C VAL A 368 -4.81 -2.64 -25.63
N THR A 369 -4.27 -1.44 -25.79
CA THR A 369 -2.89 -1.17 -26.19
C THR A 369 -1.96 -1.30 -24.97
N ALA A 370 -0.65 -1.48 -25.18
CA ALA A 370 0.33 -1.43 -24.09
C ALA A 370 0.32 -0.05 -23.38
N ASP A 371 0.11 1.03 -24.13
CA ASP A 371 0.02 2.39 -23.56
C ASP A 371 -1.19 2.56 -22.65
N GLU A 372 -2.33 1.94 -22.95
CA GLU A 372 -3.50 1.92 -22.05
C GLU A 372 -3.19 1.19 -20.74
N ILE A 373 -2.42 0.09 -20.79
CA ILE A 373 -1.98 -0.62 -19.59
C ILE A 373 -1.08 0.28 -18.73
N TYR A 374 -0.07 0.91 -19.33
CA TYR A 374 0.78 1.86 -18.62
C TYR A 374 0.00 3.07 -18.10
N ALA A 375 -0.99 3.58 -18.84
CA ALA A 375 -1.83 4.69 -18.40
C ALA A 375 -2.62 4.34 -17.14
N ALA A 376 -3.16 3.12 -17.04
CA ALA A 376 -3.85 2.64 -15.85
C ALA A 376 -2.95 2.57 -14.61
N PHE A 377 -1.64 2.40 -14.80
CA PHE A 377 -0.67 2.47 -13.70
C PHE A 377 -0.26 3.91 -13.37
N LEU A 378 0.01 4.71 -14.40
CA LEU A 378 0.53 6.07 -14.26
C LEU A 378 -0.53 7.08 -13.81
N SER A 379 -1.81 6.72 -13.77
CA SER A 379 -2.84 7.50 -13.08
C SER A 379 -2.65 7.51 -11.56
N ASN A 380 -1.88 6.58 -11.00
CA ASN A 380 -1.57 6.54 -9.57
C ASN A 380 -0.26 7.29 -9.26
N GLU A 381 -0.31 8.27 -8.37
CA GLU A 381 0.83 9.14 -8.03
C GLU A 381 1.98 8.38 -7.35
N ILE A 382 1.67 7.36 -6.56
CA ILE A 382 2.69 6.49 -5.96
C ILE A 382 3.48 5.79 -7.08
N VAL A 383 2.80 5.30 -8.12
CA VAL A 383 3.49 4.71 -9.28
C VAL A 383 4.32 5.73 -10.04
N GLN A 384 3.84 6.97 -10.19
CA GLN A 384 4.62 8.03 -10.81
C GLN A 384 5.90 8.31 -10.01
N SER A 385 5.85 8.26 -8.67
CA SER A 385 7.04 8.38 -7.82
C SER A 385 8.02 7.21 -8.01
N MET A 386 7.52 6.05 -8.42
CA MET A 386 8.31 4.84 -8.72
C MET A 386 8.85 4.80 -10.15
N PHE A 387 8.52 5.76 -11.01
CA PHE A 387 8.99 5.80 -12.40
C PHE A 387 10.52 5.68 -12.57
N PRO A 388 11.38 6.20 -11.65
CA PRO A 388 12.83 5.96 -11.72
C PRO A 388 13.23 4.48 -11.64
N PHE A 389 12.36 3.60 -11.12
CA PHE A 389 12.57 2.16 -11.00
C PHE A 389 11.90 1.37 -12.12
N VAL A 390 10.96 1.98 -12.83
CA VAL A 390 10.31 1.36 -13.97
C VAL A 390 11.33 1.30 -15.12
N GLY A 391 11.60 0.09 -15.61
CA GLY A 391 12.47 -0.12 -16.76
C GLY A 391 11.89 0.44 -18.06
N GLU A 392 12.54 0.16 -19.20
CA GLU A 392 11.99 0.53 -20.51
C GLU A 392 10.58 -0.04 -20.70
N ARG A 393 9.68 0.75 -21.28
CA ARG A 393 8.32 0.30 -21.57
C ARG A 393 8.37 -0.90 -22.50
N ILE A 394 7.64 -1.95 -22.14
CA ILE A 394 7.49 -3.15 -22.95
C ILE A 394 6.48 -2.82 -24.07
N PRO A 395 6.90 -2.83 -25.34
CA PRO A 395 5.98 -2.62 -26.46
C PRO A 395 5.12 -3.88 -26.67
N ALA A 396 3.93 -3.70 -27.24
CA ALA A 396 3.18 -4.81 -27.79
C ALA A 396 3.71 -5.18 -29.19
N GLY A 397 3.67 -6.46 -29.56
CA GLY A 397 4.02 -6.98 -30.88
C GLY A 397 3.03 -6.57 -31.98
N GLY A 398 1.91 -5.95 -31.62
CA GLY A 398 0.89 -5.42 -32.51
C GLY A 398 0.17 -4.20 -31.91
N PRO A 399 -0.94 -3.74 -32.52
CA PRO A 399 -1.68 -2.59 -32.01
C PRO A 399 -2.33 -2.83 -30.65
N TYR A 400 -2.50 -4.09 -30.25
CA TYR A 400 -3.11 -4.48 -28.98
C TYR A 400 -2.22 -5.47 -28.24
N ALA A 401 -2.24 -5.39 -26.92
CA ALA A 401 -1.49 -6.27 -26.05
C ALA A 401 -2.16 -7.64 -25.93
N THR A 402 -1.35 -8.68 -26.02
CA THR A 402 -1.69 -10.03 -25.58
C THR A 402 -1.72 -10.12 -24.05
N ARG A 403 -2.33 -11.18 -23.51
CA ARG A 403 -2.32 -11.47 -22.07
C ARG A 403 -0.91 -11.67 -21.53
N ALA A 404 -0.02 -12.30 -22.29
CA ALA A 404 1.38 -12.48 -21.89
C ALA A 404 2.13 -11.14 -21.78
N GLU A 405 1.96 -10.25 -22.76
CA GLU A 405 2.58 -8.92 -22.73
C GLU A 405 2.04 -8.10 -21.56
N ALA A 406 0.72 -8.11 -21.35
CA ALA A 406 0.11 -7.43 -20.21
C ALA A 406 0.67 -7.93 -18.87
N VAL A 407 0.73 -9.25 -18.67
CA VAL A 407 1.30 -9.83 -17.45
C VAL A 407 2.76 -9.44 -17.24
N THR A 408 3.54 -9.35 -18.32
CA THR A 408 4.93 -8.92 -18.23
C THR A 408 5.04 -7.46 -17.81
N ILE A 409 4.13 -6.59 -18.26
CA ILE A 409 4.03 -5.20 -17.79
C ILE A 409 3.66 -5.15 -16.31
N PHE A 410 2.67 -5.95 -15.86
CA PHE A 410 2.29 -6.02 -14.45
C PHE A 410 3.42 -6.53 -13.56
N ASP A 411 4.17 -7.54 -13.98
CA ASP A 411 5.35 -8.02 -13.25
C ASP A 411 6.48 -6.97 -13.21
N GLN A 412 6.68 -6.20 -14.29
CA GLN A 412 7.58 -5.06 -14.29
C GLN A 412 7.16 -4.01 -13.24
N MET A 413 5.86 -3.72 -13.13
CA MET A 413 5.35 -2.80 -12.12
C MET A 413 5.56 -3.36 -10.71
N LEU A 414 5.24 -4.64 -10.46
CA LEU A 414 5.48 -5.26 -9.16
C LEU A 414 6.96 -5.16 -8.75
N LYS A 415 7.89 -5.44 -9.68
CA LYS A 415 9.33 -5.30 -9.44
C LYS A 415 9.73 -3.86 -9.07
N ALA A 416 9.13 -2.85 -9.70
CA ALA A 416 9.37 -1.45 -9.34
C ALA A 416 8.90 -1.13 -7.91
N TYR A 417 7.72 -1.65 -7.52
CA TYR A 417 7.19 -1.55 -6.15
C TYR A 417 8.10 -2.24 -5.12
N GLU A 418 8.62 -3.41 -5.45
CA GLU A 418 9.54 -4.16 -4.59
C GLU A 418 10.87 -3.44 -4.43
N LEU A 419 11.44 -2.88 -5.49
CA LEU A 419 12.67 -2.08 -5.39
C LEU A 419 12.49 -0.85 -4.50
N PHE A 420 11.32 -0.19 -4.57
CA PHE A 420 10.98 0.88 -3.65
C PHE A 420 10.91 0.38 -2.20
N THR A 421 10.22 -0.73 -1.96
CA THR A 421 10.09 -1.36 -0.64
C THR A 421 11.44 -1.84 -0.10
N GLU A 422 12.32 -2.35 -0.96
CA GLU A 422 13.67 -2.78 -0.60
C GLU A 422 14.52 -1.59 -0.13
N ARG A 423 14.42 -0.43 -0.77
CA ARG A 423 15.11 0.78 -0.28
C ARG A 423 14.61 1.21 1.09
N VAL A 424 13.30 1.15 1.33
CA VAL A 424 12.73 1.42 2.66
C VAL A 424 13.28 0.41 3.67
N GLN A 425 13.27 -0.89 3.35
CA GLN A 425 13.84 -1.93 4.21
C GLN A 425 15.33 -1.67 4.50
N GLN A 426 16.15 -1.35 3.49
CA GLN A 426 17.57 -1.05 3.68
C GLN A 426 17.78 0.16 4.62
N ARG A 427 16.95 1.21 4.52
CA ARG A 427 17.00 2.36 5.44
C ARG A 427 16.59 1.98 6.86
N ILE A 428 15.61 1.08 7.01
CA ILE A 428 15.24 0.48 8.30
C ILE A 428 16.40 -0.34 8.89
N LEU A 429 17.26 -0.95 8.08
CA LEU A 429 18.40 -1.74 8.59
C LEU A 429 19.65 -0.92 8.87
N GLN A 430 19.98 0.06 8.03
CA GLN A 430 21.20 0.86 8.16
C GLN A 430 21.31 1.59 9.51
N GLY A 431 20.21 2.15 10.00
CA GLY A 431 20.22 2.80 11.32
C GLY A 431 20.26 1.80 12.49
N TRP A 432 19.93 0.52 12.26
CA TRP A 432 19.95 -0.50 13.31
C TRP A 432 21.37 -0.99 13.63
N ASP A 433 22.21 -1.13 12.59
CA ASP A 433 23.63 -1.49 12.75
C ASP A 433 24.44 -0.37 13.41
N HIS A 434 24.06 0.89 13.21
CA HIS A 434 24.74 2.05 13.81
C HIS A 434 24.53 2.11 15.34
N GLU A 435 23.28 1.95 15.80
CA GLU A 435 22.97 2.04 17.24
C GLU A 435 23.53 0.87 18.07
N ARG A 436 23.55 -0.35 17.53
CA ARG A 436 24.23 -1.49 18.20
C ARG A 436 25.75 -1.31 18.31
N SER A 437 26.35 -0.55 17.39
CA SER A 437 27.76 -0.23 17.46
C SER A 437 28.05 0.78 18.58
N GLU A 438 27.16 1.77 18.77
CA GLU A 438 27.27 2.77 19.83
C GLU A 438 26.90 2.22 21.22
N SER A 439 25.90 1.34 21.31
CA SER A 439 25.52 0.68 22.57
C SER A 439 26.62 -0.25 23.09
N ARG A 440 27.35 -0.92 22.19
CA ARG A 440 28.50 -1.78 22.54
C ARG A 440 29.75 -1.01 22.94
N THR A 441 29.86 0.28 22.59
CA THR A 441 30.97 1.14 23.03
C THR A 441 30.71 1.85 24.35
N ASN A 442 29.46 1.81 24.84
CA ASN A 442 29.04 2.44 26.10
C ASN A 442 28.78 1.43 27.25
N GLU A 443 28.98 0.13 27.02
CA GLU A 443 29.16 -0.92 28.04
C GLU A 443 30.65 -1.22 28.25
#